data_AF-A0AA36FWZ9-F1
#
_entry.id   AF-A0AA36FWZ9-F1
#
_cell.length_a   1.000
_cell.length_b   1.000
_cell.length_c   1.000
_cell.angle_alpha   90.00
_cell.angle_beta   90.00
_cell.angle_gamma   90.00
#
_symmetry.space_group_name_H-M   'P 1'
#
loop_
_entity.id
_entity.type
_entity.pdbx_description
1 polymer ?
#
loop_
_entity_poly.entity_id
_entity_poly.type
_entity_poly.pdbx_seq_one_letter_code
_entity_poly.pdbx_strand_id
1 'polypeptide(L)'
;MLQVKEKPILDEQELQLIHRTLIDSYNQRLRVRIRVFDPVEDKIFEGIVSTEEWAMTLNQYRALAEQLGGEVGKQLTALINELEESRKIIRGKKYPPLLGSKEVAEQIEVDPKNMHHVRKTKLFPDPDVMVGSRPFWYKPSIDEYQERLEEWRSKEKPE
;
A
#
# COMPACT_ATOMS: atom_id res chain seq x y z
N MET A 1 -24.95 -34.59 -11.82
CA MET A 1 -25.35 -33.47 -10.95
C MET A 1 -24.25 -33.29 -9.92
N LEU A 2 -23.52 -32.17 -9.93
CA LEU A 2 -22.56 -31.86 -8.87
C LEU A 2 -23.34 -31.31 -7.68
N GLN A 3 -23.28 -31.98 -6.53
CA GLN A 3 -23.85 -31.47 -5.29
C GLN A 3 -23.02 -30.27 -4.85
N VAL A 4 -23.59 -29.07 -4.96
CA VAL A 4 -22.96 -27.84 -4.45
C VAL A 4 -22.85 -27.98 -2.93
N LYS A 5 -21.63 -28.02 -2.39
CA LYS A 5 -21.41 -28.01 -0.94
C LYS A 5 -21.90 -26.67 -0.38
N GLU A 6 -22.74 -26.73 0.64
CA GLU A 6 -23.15 -25.53 1.38
C GLU A 6 -21.95 -24.95 2.12
N LYS A 7 -21.79 -23.63 2.03
CA LYS A 7 -20.74 -22.91 2.75
C LYS A 7 -21.02 -23.00 4.26
N PRO A 8 -20.01 -23.26 5.10
CA PRO A 8 -20.21 -23.22 6.54
C PRO A 8 -20.62 -21.81 6.97
N ILE A 9 -21.65 -21.74 7.81
CA ILE A 9 -22.06 -20.50 8.48
C ILE A 9 -21.13 -20.35 9.67
N LEU A 10 -20.29 -19.31 9.64
CA LEU A 10 -19.41 -18.96 10.75
C LEU A 10 -20.13 -17.98 11.67
N ASP A 11 -20.08 -18.21 12.98
CA ASP A 11 -20.52 -17.23 13.95
C ASP A 11 -19.46 -16.12 14.18
N GLU A 12 -19.85 -15.07 14.92
CA GLU A 12 -18.97 -13.93 15.19
C GLU A 12 -17.71 -14.36 15.98
N GLN A 13 -17.83 -15.33 16.89
CA GLN A 13 -16.68 -15.78 17.69
C GLN A 13 -15.68 -16.54 16.83
N GLU A 14 -16.16 -17.39 15.94
CA GLU A 14 -15.35 -18.12 14.96
C GLU A 14 -14.64 -17.16 13.99
N LEU A 15 -15.34 -16.12 13.52
CA LEU A 15 -14.76 -15.06 12.70
C LEU A 15 -13.65 -14.30 13.42
N GLN A 16 -13.87 -13.91 14.67
CA GLN A 16 -12.86 -13.21 15.49
C GLN A 16 -11.63 -14.10 15.74
N LEU A 17 -11.84 -15.40 15.99
CA LEU A 17 -10.76 -16.36 16.18
C LEU A 17 -9.91 -16.53 14.93
N ILE A 18 -10.56 -16.65 13.75
CA ILE A 18 -9.85 -16.71 12.46
C ILE A 18 -9.04 -15.43 12.26
N HIS A 19 -9.66 -14.27 12.43
CA HIS A 19 -9.00 -12.98 12.21
C HIS A 19 -7.78 -12.81 13.12
N ARG A 20 -7.93 -13.14 14.41
CA ARG A 20 -6.82 -13.10 15.37
C ARG A 20 -5.68 -14.05 14.97
N THR A 21 -6.02 -15.27 14.58
CA THR A 21 -5.04 -16.30 14.17
C THR A 21 -4.24 -15.85 12.94
N LEU A 22 -4.90 -15.21 11.97
CA LEU A 22 -4.23 -14.67 10.78
C LEU A 22 -3.31 -13.48 11.12
N ILE A 23 -3.75 -12.58 12.00
CA ILE A 23 -2.96 -11.45 12.49
C ILE A 23 -1.72 -11.94 13.26
N ASP A 24 -1.87 -12.92 14.14
CA ASP A 24 -0.77 -13.49 14.91
C ASP A 24 0.21 -14.23 13.98
N SER A 25 -0.29 -14.96 13.00
CA SER A 25 0.54 -15.57 11.95
C SER A 25 1.36 -14.54 11.17
N TYR A 26 0.74 -13.42 10.77
CA TYR A 26 1.41 -12.35 10.05
C TYR A 26 2.48 -11.64 10.89
N ASN A 27 2.13 -11.23 12.11
CA ASN A 27 3.00 -10.43 12.98
C ASN A 27 4.13 -11.25 13.61
N GLN A 28 3.84 -12.48 14.02
CA GLN A 28 4.78 -13.33 14.79
C GLN A 28 5.35 -14.49 13.97
N ARG A 29 5.04 -14.54 12.67
CA ARG A 29 5.48 -15.61 11.75
C ARG A 29 5.06 -17.01 12.22
N LEU A 30 3.89 -17.11 12.87
CA LEU A 30 3.33 -18.41 13.29
C LEU A 30 2.80 -19.16 12.08
N ARG A 31 3.10 -20.46 12.00
CA ARG A 31 2.60 -21.32 10.93
C ARG A 31 1.15 -21.70 11.22
N VAL A 32 0.27 -21.49 10.24
CA VAL A 32 -1.16 -21.77 10.33
C VAL A 32 -1.59 -22.76 9.26
N ARG A 33 -2.67 -23.48 9.54
CA ARG A 33 -3.34 -24.38 8.58
C ARG A 33 -4.76 -23.87 8.37
N ILE A 34 -5.10 -23.52 7.14
CA ILE A 34 -6.39 -22.96 6.75
C ILE A 34 -7.10 -23.94 5.83
N ARG A 35 -8.37 -24.24 6.12
CA ARG A 35 -9.26 -24.93 5.19
C ARG A 35 -10.14 -23.91 4.50
N VAL A 36 -10.03 -23.81 3.18
CA VAL A 36 -10.88 -22.97 2.33
C VAL A 36 -11.93 -23.86 1.71
N PHE A 37 -13.20 -23.55 2.00
CA PHE A 37 -14.34 -24.25 1.44
C PHE A 37 -14.63 -23.69 0.04
N ASP A 38 -14.47 -24.53 -0.98
CA ASP A 38 -14.77 -24.23 -2.37
C ASP A 38 -15.98 -25.08 -2.81
N PRO A 39 -16.86 -24.58 -3.68
CA PRO A 39 -18.01 -25.36 -4.19
C PRO A 39 -17.64 -26.69 -4.86
N VAL A 40 -16.39 -26.86 -5.30
CA VAL A 40 -15.90 -28.07 -5.97
C VAL A 40 -15.10 -28.97 -5.02
N GLU A 41 -14.09 -28.42 -4.34
CA GLU A 41 -13.21 -29.20 -3.45
C GLU A 41 -12.59 -28.34 -2.35
N ASP A 42 -12.64 -28.82 -1.10
CA ASP A 42 -12.03 -28.13 0.02
C ASP A 42 -10.51 -28.10 -0.13
N LYS A 43 -9.92 -26.91 -0.07
CA LYS A 43 -8.47 -26.73 -0.18
C LYS A 43 -7.87 -26.52 1.18
N ILE A 44 -6.78 -27.21 1.48
CA ILE A 44 -6.02 -27.03 2.71
C ILE A 44 -4.71 -26.32 2.39
N PHE A 45 -4.52 -25.15 3.00
CA PHE A 45 -3.29 -24.37 2.93
C PHE A 45 -2.56 -24.48 4.26
N GLU A 46 -1.24 -24.61 4.21
CA GLU A 46 -0.39 -24.60 5.40
C GLU A 46 0.81 -23.71 5.16
N GLY A 47 1.07 -22.75 6.05
CA GLY A 47 2.15 -21.80 5.86
C GLY A 47 2.10 -20.67 6.87
N ILE A 48 2.97 -19.69 6.66
CA ILE A 48 2.96 -18.44 7.43
C ILE A 48 2.19 -17.42 6.61
N VAL A 49 1.24 -16.72 7.23
CA VAL A 49 0.54 -15.62 6.56
C VAL A 49 1.57 -14.54 6.24
N SER A 50 1.74 -14.26 4.96
CA SER A 50 2.55 -13.17 4.45
C SER A 50 1.69 -12.33 3.50
N THR A 51 2.02 -11.06 3.36
CA THR A 51 1.53 -10.26 2.23
C THR A 51 2.31 -10.72 1.01
N GLU A 52 1.87 -11.80 0.36
CA GLU A 52 2.49 -12.29 -0.87
C GLU A 52 1.80 -11.75 -2.11
N GLU A 53 2.66 -11.31 -3.02
CA GLU A 53 2.47 -10.48 -4.21
C GLU A 53 1.82 -11.26 -5.37
N TRP A 54 0.72 -11.96 -5.12
CA TRP A 54 -0.05 -12.68 -6.17
C TRP A 54 -1.15 -11.83 -6.80
N ALA A 55 -1.26 -10.57 -6.41
CA ALA A 55 -1.99 -9.59 -7.22
C ALA A 55 -1.07 -9.17 -8.36
N MET A 56 -1.47 -9.46 -9.61
CA MET A 56 -0.78 -8.83 -10.73
C MET A 56 -0.79 -7.31 -10.49
N THR A 57 0.38 -6.69 -10.65
CA THR A 57 0.50 -5.24 -10.59
C THR A 57 -0.38 -4.62 -11.68
N LEU A 58 -0.80 -3.36 -11.51
CA LEU A 58 -1.58 -2.67 -12.54
C LEU A 58 -0.84 -2.66 -13.89
N ASN A 59 0.50 -2.63 -13.88
CA ASN A 59 1.32 -2.75 -15.08
C ASN A 59 1.22 -4.13 -15.74
N GLN A 60 1.13 -5.20 -14.96
CA GLN A 60 0.91 -6.56 -15.48
C GLN A 60 -0.51 -6.72 -16.04
N TYR A 61 -1.53 -6.11 -15.41
CA TYR A 61 -2.88 -6.06 -15.99
C TYR A 61 -2.95 -5.24 -17.28
N ARG A 62 -2.17 -4.15 -17.41
CA ARG A 62 -2.05 -3.38 -18.65
C ARG A 62 -1.42 -4.21 -19.77
N ALA A 63 -0.33 -4.91 -19.48
CA ALA A 63 0.30 -5.81 -20.44
C ALA A 63 -0.65 -6.94 -20.89
N LEU A 64 -1.46 -7.48 -19.97
CA LEU A 64 -2.49 -8.45 -20.29
C LEU A 64 -3.61 -7.86 -21.16
N ALA A 65 -4.04 -6.62 -20.89
CA ALA A 65 -5.04 -5.93 -21.70
C ALA A 65 -4.59 -5.74 -23.15
N GLU A 66 -3.32 -5.38 -23.35
CA GLU A 66 -2.70 -5.25 -24.68
C GLU A 66 -2.60 -6.61 -25.40
N GLN A 67 -2.24 -7.67 -24.68
CA GLN A 67 -2.17 -9.02 -25.23
C GLN A 67 -3.54 -9.58 -25.64
N LEU A 68 -4.59 -9.35 -24.84
CA LEU A 68 -5.94 -9.81 -25.13
C LEU A 68 -6.55 -9.06 -26.32
N GLY A 69 -6.29 -7.75 -26.42
CA GLY A 69 -6.82 -6.90 -27.49
C GLY A 69 -8.36 -6.94 -27.58
N GLY A 70 -8.88 -6.43 -28.70
CA GLY A 70 -10.31 -6.42 -28.98
C GLY A 70 -11.15 -5.72 -27.91
N GLU A 71 -12.39 -6.17 -27.73
CA GLU A 71 -13.33 -5.56 -26.78
C GLU A 71 -12.96 -5.86 -25.32
N VAL A 72 -12.43 -7.06 -25.05
CA VAL A 72 -12.03 -7.50 -23.71
C VAL A 72 -10.85 -6.67 -23.20
N GLY A 73 -9.83 -6.43 -24.03
CA GLY A 73 -8.68 -5.58 -23.67
C GLY A 73 -9.06 -4.11 -23.41
N LYS A 74 -10.03 -3.58 -24.18
CA LYS A 74 -10.56 -2.22 -23.94
C LYS A 74 -11.30 -2.12 -22.60
N GLN A 75 -12.17 -3.08 -22.29
CA GLN A 75 -12.88 -3.10 -21.02
C GLN A 75 -11.93 -3.27 -19.84
N LEU A 76 -10.91 -4.12 -19.97
CA LEU A 76 -9.88 -4.29 -18.95
C LEU A 76 -9.09 -2.99 -18.71
N THR A 77 -8.72 -2.29 -19.79
CA THR A 77 -8.03 -0.99 -19.71
C THR A 77 -8.90 0.07 -19.03
N ALA A 78 -10.19 0.12 -19.34
CA ALA A 78 -11.14 1.04 -18.71
C ALA A 78 -11.23 0.79 -17.19
N LEU A 79 -11.37 -0.47 -16.78
CA LEU A 79 -11.39 -0.87 -15.37
C LEU A 79 -10.09 -0.54 -14.64
N ILE A 80 -8.93 -0.75 -15.27
CA ILE A 80 -7.62 -0.38 -14.70
C ILE A 80 -7.55 1.14 -14.46
N ASN A 81 -7.99 1.94 -15.43
CA ASN A 81 -7.98 3.41 -15.31
C ASN A 81 -8.96 3.88 -14.22
N GLU A 82 -10.16 3.30 -14.15
CA GLU A 82 -11.14 3.59 -13.10
C GLU A 82 -10.62 3.20 -11.70
N LEU A 83 -9.94 2.06 -11.59
CA LEU A 83 -9.28 1.64 -10.35
C LEU A 83 -8.13 2.57 -9.96
N GLU A 84 -7.33 3.06 -10.92
CA GLU A 84 -6.29 4.07 -10.65
C GLU A 84 -6.89 5.41 -10.22
N GLU A 85 -7.97 5.84 -10.87
CA GLU A 85 -8.70 7.06 -10.51
C GLU A 85 -9.31 6.93 -9.10
N SER A 86 -9.91 5.78 -8.80
CA SER A 86 -10.51 5.47 -7.51
C SER A 86 -9.46 5.29 -6.41
N ARG A 87 -8.31 4.68 -6.72
CA ARG A 87 -7.16 4.59 -5.79
C ARG A 87 -6.56 5.94 -5.47
N LYS A 88 -6.72 6.92 -6.35
CA LYS A 88 -6.38 8.31 -6.04
C LYS A 88 -7.41 8.95 -5.10
N ILE A 89 -8.48 8.28 -4.66
CA ILE A 89 -9.55 8.90 -3.85
C ILE A 89 -9.87 8.03 -2.62
N ILE A 90 -9.53 8.50 -1.41
CA ILE A 90 -10.18 8.05 -0.17
C ILE A 90 -10.73 9.28 0.56
N ARG A 91 -12.01 9.22 0.93
CA ARG A 91 -12.80 10.33 1.51
C ARG A 91 -12.88 11.59 0.63
N GLY A 92 -13.01 11.43 -0.68
CA GLY A 92 -13.28 12.55 -1.59
C GLY A 92 -12.11 13.52 -1.78
N LYS A 93 -10.89 13.16 -1.38
CA LYS A 93 -9.67 13.94 -1.64
C LYS A 93 -8.67 13.10 -2.42
N LYS A 94 -8.03 13.73 -3.41
CA LYS A 94 -6.94 13.16 -4.21
C LYS A 94 -5.82 12.75 -3.26
N TYR A 95 -5.36 11.49 -3.29
CA TYR A 95 -4.21 11.06 -2.50
C TYR A 95 -3.02 11.93 -2.89
N PRO A 96 -2.42 12.65 -1.93
CA PRO A 96 -1.18 13.34 -2.21
C PRO A 96 -0.11 12.30 -2.62
N PRO A 97 0.77 12.64 -3.58
CA PRO A 97 1.88 11.78 -3.95
C PRO A 97 2.66 11.31 -2.72
N LEU A 98 2.93 10.00 -2.65
CA LEU A 98 3.78 9.42 -1.63
C LEU A 98 5.22 9.36 -2.17
N LEU A 99 6.11 10.10 -1.54
CA LEU A 99 7.48 10.33 -1.96
C LEU A 99 8.45 9.48 -1.14
N GLY A 100 9.35 8.78 -1.83
CA GLY A 100 10.50 8.12 -1.21
C GLY A 100 11.67 9.08 -0.97
N SER A 101 12.71 8.63 -0.26
CA SER A 101 13.83 9.50 0.12
C SER A 101 14.52 10.22 -1.05
N LYS A 102 14.57 9.62 -2.24
CA LYS A 102 15.16 10.25 -3.43
C LYS A 102 14.30 11.41 -3.94
N GLU A 103 12.99 11.21 -4.02
CA GLU A 103 12.04 12.22 -4.51
C GLU A 103 11.94 13.38 -3.51
N VAL A 104 11.96 13.08 -2.21
CA VAL A 104 12.03 14.11 -1.18
C VAL A 104 13.33 14.91 -1.27
N ALA A 105 14.47 14.25 -1.48
CA ALA A 105 15.76 14.91 -1.61
C ALA A 105 15.79 15.88 -2.81
N GLU A 106 15.25 15.46 -3.95
CA GLU A 106 15.11 16.30 -5.13
C GLU A 106 14.19 17.50 -4.85
N GLN A 107 13.05 17.29 -4.19
CA GLN A 107 12.11 18.35 -3.85
C GLN A 107 12.69 19.41 -2.90
N ILE A 108 13.50 18.99 -1.91
CA ILE A 108 14.14 19.91 -0.95
C ILE A 108 15.53 20.39 -1.40
N GLU A 109 15.93 20.06 -2.63
CA GLU A 109 17.22 20.42 -3.24
C GLU A 109 18.44 19.95 -2.42
N VAL A 110 18.38 18.73 -1.89
CA VAL A 110 19.46 18.09 -1.13
C VAL A 110 19.96 16.84 -1.86
N ASP A 111 21.25 16.54 -1.75
CA ASP A 111 21.79 15.27 -2.25
C ASP A 111 21.10 14.07 -1.54
N PRO A 112 20.53 13.10 -2.29
CA PRO A 112 19.87 11.93 -1.71
C PRO A 112 20.70 11.15 -0.68
N LYS A 113 22.03 11.16 -0.78
CA LYS A 113 22.94 10.51 0.18
C LYS A 113 22.90 11.16 1.57
N ASN A 114 22.56 12.45 1.63
CA ASN A 114 22.50 13.23 2.86
C ASN A 114 21.15 13.13 3.57
N MET A 115 20.16 12.46 2.98
CA MET A 115 18.82 12.33 3.56
C MET A 115 18.81 11.74 4.97
N HIS A 116 19.71 10.80 5.27
CA HIS A 116 19.83 10.26 6.63
C HIS A 116 20.21 11.33 7.65
N HIS A 117 21.03 12.30 7.27
CA HIS A 117 21.41 13.42 8.12
C HIS A 117 20.30 14.46 8.21
N VAL A 118 19.69 14.83 7.08
CA VAL A 118 18.57 15.79 7.04
C VAL A 118 17.40 15.34 7.91
N ARG A 119 17.07 14.04 7.90
CA ARG A 119 16.03 13.48 8.76
C ARG A 119 16.30 13.59 10.26
N LYS A 120 17.55 13.79 10.67
CA LYS A 120 17.91 13.98 12.08
C LYS A 120 17.79 15.44 12.51
N THR A 121 17.53 16.36 11.58
CA THR A 121 17.30 17.77 11.91
C THR A 121 15.95 17.92 12.58
N LYS A 122 15.87 18.83 13.56
CA LYS A 122 14.72 18.98 14.47
C LYS A 122 13.41 19.35 13.77
N LEU A 123 13.49 19.90 12.57
CA LEU A 123 12.34 20.40 11.82
C LEU A 123 11.83 19.43 10.76
N PHE A 124 12.63 18.42 10.40
CA PHE A 124 12.26 17.50 9.34
C PHE A 124 11.15 16.55 9.80
N PRO A 125 10.10 16.32 8.99
CA PRO A 125 8.96 15.52 9.40
C PRO A 125 9.31 14.04 9.52
N ASP A 126 8.68 13.37 10.48
CA ASP A 126 8.70 11.91 10.55
C ASP A 126 8.04 11.30 9.29
N PRO A 127 8.43 10.08 8.88
CA PRO A 127 7.80 9.41 7.75
C PRO A 127 6.31 9.15 7.99
N ASP A 128 5.48 9.52 7.01
CA ASP A 128 4.04 9.23 7.03
C ASP A 128 3.75 7.73 6.89
N VAL A 129 4.62 7.01 6.15
CA VAL A 129 4.49 5.58 5.89
C VAL A 129 5.85 4.89 5.95
N MET A 130 5.88 3.70 6.56
CA MET A 130 7.04 2.80 6.56
C MET A 130 6.71 1.53 5.78
N VAL A 131 7.46 1.24 4.72
CA VAL A 131 7.37 -0.03 3.98
C VAL A 131 8.63 -0.83 4.26
N GLY A 132 8.53 -1.80 5.17
CA GLY A 132 9.70 -2.45 5.77
C GLY A 132 10.55 -1.42 6.52
N SER A 133 11.83 -1.29 6.13
CA SER A 133 12.74 -0.28 6.68
C SER A 133 12.78 1.03 5.86
N ARG A 134 12.03 1.12 4.76
CA ARG A 134 12.05 2.27 3.85
C ARG A 134 11.01 3.33 4.27
N PRO A 135 11.43 4.58 4.51
CA PRO A 135 10.53 5.67 4.87
C PRO A 135 9.94 6.36 3.63
N PHE A 136 8.69 6.80 3.76
CA PHE A 136 7.97 7.56 2.76
C PHE A 136 7.19 8.71 3.39
N TRP A 137 7.01 9.80 2.65
CA TRP A 137 6.30 10.99 3.07
C TRP A 137 5.26 11.40 2.04
N TYR A 138 4.12 11.90 2.48
CA TYR A 138 3.20 12.57 1.57
C TYR A 138 3.78 13.92 1.16
N LYS A 139 3.60 14.28 -0.10
CA LYS A 139 4.06 15.56 -0.63
C LYS A 139 3.66 16.78 0.23
N PRO A 140 2.40 16.93 0.70
CA PRO A 140 2.01 18.02 1.58
C PRO A 140 2.81 18.10 2.88
N SER A 141 3.23 16.97 3.46
CA SER A 141 4.07 16.95 4.66
C SER A 141 5.44 17.56 4.40
N ILE A 142 5.97 17.38 3.19
CA ILE A 142 7.24 17.98 2.75
C ILE A 142 7.05 19.45 2.34
N ASP A 143 5.95 19.78 1.66
CA ASP A 143 5.61 21.17 1.31
C ASP A 143 5.49 22.03 2.59
N GLU A 144 4.75 21.56 3.60
CA GLU A 144 4.61 22.25 4.90
C GLU A 144 5.96 22.40 5.62
N TYR A 145 6.83 21.39 5.52
CA TYR A 145 8.19 21.47 6.06
C TYR A 145 9.00 22.59 5.38
N GLN A 146 8.94 22.70 4.04
CA GLN A 146 9.66 23.73 3.31
C GLN A 146 9.16 25.13 3.68
N GLU A 147 7.85 25.33 3.77
CA GLU A 147 7.24 26.59 4.23
C GLU A 147 7.74 26.98 5.63
N ARG A 148 7.71 26.03 6.59
CA ARG A 148 8.22 26.26 7.95
C ARG A 148 9.72 26.58 7.98
N LEU A 149 10.50 25.95 7.12
CA LEU A 149 11.94 26.20 7.00
C LEU A 149 12.22 27.61 6.48
N GLU A 150 11.46 28.07 5.48
CA GLU A 150 11.55 29.42 4.92
C GLU A 150 11.12 30.49 5.92
N GLU A 151 10.03 30.27 6.67
CA GLU A 151 9.62 31.16 7.76
C GLU A 151 10.69 31.27 8.84
N TRP A 152 11.32 30.16 9.21
CA TRP A 152 12.38 30.14 10.20
C TRP A 152 13.62 30.90 9.72
N ARG A 153 14.05 30.68 8.47
CA ARG A 153 15.15 31.43 7.83
C ARG A 153 14.86 32.92 7.69
N SER A 154 13.60 33.30 7.46
CA SER A 154 13.19 34.70 7.33
C SER A 154 13.18 35.43 8.67
N LYS A 155 12.88 34.73 9.78
CA LYS A 155 12.92 35.30 11.14
C LYS A 155 14.34 35.50 11.68
N GLU A 156 15.33 34.78 11.14
CA GLU A 156 16.74 34.90 11.55
C GLU A 156 17.55 35.97 10.79
N LYS A 157 16.95 36.67 9.81
CA LYS A 157 17.58 37.85 9.19
C LYS A 157 17.03 39.12 9.87
N PRO A 158 17.70 39.67 10.89
CA PRO A 158 17.42 41.05 11.29
C PRO A 158 17.85 41.98 10.15
N GLU A 159 17.03 43.01 9.88
CA GLU A 159 17.39 44.15 9.01
C GLU A 159 18.68 44.84 9.47
#